data_AF-A0A2E6VDH6-F1
#
_entry.id   AF-A0A2E6VDH6-F1
#
_cell.length_a   1.000
_cell.length_b   1.000
_cell.length_c   1.000
_cell.angle_alpha   90.00
_cell.angle_beta   90.00
_cell.angle_gamma   90.00
#
_symmetry.space_group_name_H-M   'P 1'
#
loop_
_entity.id
_entity.type
_entity.pdbx_description
1 polymer ?
#
loop_
_entity_poly.entity_id
_entity_poly.type
_entity_poly.pdbx_seq_one_letter_code
_entity_poly.pdbx_strand_id
1 'polypeptide(L)'
;MTKEELNICLKWWESKRLWYNVIVGGIGLIGLCRYSTYFGLIEFIGLLVYGFVANVFYSLGILIELLDYYYFKNGLKIYNKRYILFILGCLFSCIITWHQINIYYNPFFLI
;
A
#
# COMPACT_ATOMS: atom_id res chain seq x y z
N MET A 1 -2.07 8.82 23.86
CA MET A 1 -1.00 7.92 23.51
C MET A 1 0.16 8.68 24.08
N THR A 2 0.92 8.10 25.00
CA THR A 2 2.11 8.77 25.47
C THR A 2 3.05 8.98 24.27
N LYS A 3 3.98 9.93 24.39
CA LYS A 3 4.98 10.15 23.33
C LYS A 3 5.74 8.86 22.99
N GLU A 4 5.96 8.02 24.00
CA GLU A 4 6.62 6.73 23.86
C GLU A 4 5.77 5.73 23.06
N GLU A 5 4.48 5.59 23.39
CA GLU A 5 3.55 4.74 22.64
C GLU A 5 3.41 5.17 21.18
N LEU A 6 3.41 6.49 20.91
CA LEU A 6 3.36 7.03 19.56
C LEU A 6 4.62 6.66 18.77
N ASN A 7 5.79 6.81 19.39
CA ASN A 7 7.05 6.42 18.77
C ASN A 7 7.10 4.93 18.46
N ILE A 8 6.58 4.07 19.34
CA ILE A 8 6.49 2.63 19.12
C ILE A 8 5.53 2.33 17.95
N CYS A 9 4.38 3.00 17.90
CA CYS A 9 3.42 2.89 16.79
C CYS A 9 4.05 3.28 15.46
N LEU A 10 4.67 4.46 15.38
CA LEU A 10 5.32 4.96 14.17
C LEU A 10 6.47 4.04 13.72
N LYS A 11 7.35 3.64 14.64
CA LYS A 11 8.44 2.70 14.33
C LYS A 11 7.93 1.39 13.76
N TRP A 12 6.83 0.86 14.30
CA TRP A 12 6.25 -0.38 13.79
C TRP A 12 5.78 -0.22 12.34
N TRP A 13 4.95 0.78 12.05
CA TRP A 13 4.40 0.99 10.70
C TRP A 13 5.48 1.37 9.69
N GLU A 14 6.47 2.18 10.07
CA GLU A 14 7.59 2.50 9.18
C GLU A 14 8.49 1.29 8.90
N SER A 15 8.73 0.42 9.89
CA SER A 15 9.49 -0.82 9.66
C SER A 15 8.83 -1.76 8.64
N LYS A 16 7.49 -1.68 8.50
CA LYS A 16 6.71 -2.49 7.57
C LYS A 16 6.52 -1.82 6.21
N ARG A 17 6.76 -0.51 6.08
CA ARG A 17 6.64 0.24 4.82
C ARG A 17 7.59 -0.32 3.75
N LEU A 18 8.82 -0.67 4.14
CA LEU A 18 9.80 -1.24 3.22
C LEU A 18 9.33 -2.60 2.67
N TRP A 19 8.82 -3.48 3.54
CA TRP A 19 8.24 -4.76 3.12
C TRP A 19 7.04 -4.58 2.20
N TYR A 20 6.14 -3.66 2.52
CA TYR A 20 5.01 -3.31 1.66
C TYR A 20 5.48 -2.87 0.27
N ASN A 21 6.42 -1.94 0.19
CA ASN A 21 6.94 -1.42 -1.08
C ASN A 21 7.65 -2.52 -1.90
N VAL A 22 8.43 -3.40 -1.26
CA VAL A 22 9.09 -4.52 -1.94
C VAL A 22 8.05 -5.49 -2.51
N ILE A 23 7.02 -5.84 -1.73
CA ILE A 23 5.98 -6.79 -2.16
C ILE A 23 5.14 -6.19 -3.30
N VAL A 24 4.56 -5.00 -3.07
CA VAL A 24 3.68 -4.34 -4.05
C VAL A 24 4.45 -3.93 -5.31
N GLY A 25 5.65 -3.37 -5.13
CA GLY A 25 6.55 -3.03 -6.22
C GLY A 25 6.97 -4.27 -7.02
N GLY A 26 7.27 -5.38 -6.35
CA GLY A 26 7.58 -6.66 -7.01
C GLY A 26 6.43 -7.17 -7.88
N ILE A 27 5.18 -7.13 -7.38
CA ILE A 27 3.99 -7.48 -8.18
C ILE A 27 3.84 -6.54 -9.38
N GLY A 28 4.06 -5.24 -9.18
CA GLY A 28 4.04 -4.24 -10.26
C GLY A 28 5.08 -4.53 -11.34
N LEU A 29 6.32 -4.83 -10.96
CA LEU A 29 7.40 -5.18 -11.89
C LEU A 29 7.09 -6.46 -12.68
N ILE A 30 6.57 -7.50 -12.01
CA ILE A 30 6.15 -8.73 -12.69
C ILE A 30 5.06 -8.44 -13.72
N GLY A 31 4.08 -7.60 -13.36
CA GLY A 31 3.03 -7.18 -14.28
C GLY A 31 3.56 -6.41 -15.49
N LEU A 32 4.50 -5.49 -15.27
CA LEU A 32 5.09 -4.68 -16.34
C LEU A 32 5.99 -5.49 -17.27
N CYS A 33 6.72 -6.49 -16.77
CA CYS A 33 7.50 -7.40 -17.60
C CYS A 33 6.65 -8.11 -18.67
N ARG A 34 5.35 -8.34 -18.39
CA ARG A 34 4.42 -8.94 -19.35
C ARG A 34 4.03 -8.00 -20.50
N TYR A 35 4.09 -6.69 -20.29
CA TYR A 35 3.69 -5.65 -21.25
C TYR A 35 4.85 -4.73 -21.60
N SER A 36 6.08 -5.24 -21.52
CA SER A 36 7.33 -4.46 -21.64
C SER A 36 7.47 -3.69 -22.96
N THR A 37 6.80 -4.15 -24.02
CA THR A 37 6.77 -3.51 -25.35
C THR A 37 6.05 -2.15 -25.36
N TYR A 38 5.22 -1.86 -24.36
CA TYR A 38 4.42 -0.63 -24.26
C TYR A 38 4.99 0.37 -23.24
N PHE A 39 6.15 0.08 -22.65
CA PHE A 39 6.71 0.89 -21.58
C PHE A 39 7.46 2.11 -22.14
N GLY A 40 6.92 3.30 -21.90
CA GLY A 40 7.53 4.58 -22.27
C GLY A 40 7.71 5.54 -21.10
N LEU A 41 7.97 6.81 -21.42
CA LEU A 41 8.20 7.86 -20.44
C LEU A 41 6.93 8.17 -19.61
N ILE A 42 5.76 8.12 -20.25
CA ILE A 42 4.47 8.37 -19.59
C ILE A 42 4.20 7.27 -18.55
N GLU A 43 4.44 6.02 -18.90
CA GLU A 43 4.27 4.85 -18.03
C GLU A 43 5.23 4.91 -16.84
N PHE A 44 6.46 5.38 -17.06
CA PHE A 44 7.44 5.60 -16.00
C PHE A 44 6.98 6.69 -15.01
N ILE A 45 6.47 7.83 -15.50
CA ILE A 45 5.90 8.86 -14.62
C ILE A 45 4.69 8.31 -13.87
N GLY A 46 3.81 7.59 -14.56
CA GLY A 46 2.64 6.93 -13.97
C GLY A 46 3.02 5.97 -12.85
N LEU A 47 4.11 5.21 -13.01
CA LEU A 47 4.65 4.32 -11.99
C LEU A 47 5.11 5.07 -10.74
N LEU A 48 5.78 6.21 -10.89
CA LEU A 48 6.21 7.04 -9.75
C LEU A 48 5.01 7.62 -9.00
N VAL A 49 4.02 8.15 -9.73
CA VAL A 49 2.78 8.66 -9.14
C VAL A 49 2.02 7.55 -8.41
N TYR A 50 1.91 6.37 -9.03
CA TYR A 50 1.26 5.21 -8.42
C TYR A 50 1.99 4.77 -7.14
N GLY A 51 3.32 4.68 -7.16
CA GLY A 51 4.12 4.33 -5.98
C GLY A 51 3.94 5.34 -4.84
N PHE A 52 3.86 6.64 -5.16
CA PHE A 52 3.56 7.68 -4.17
C PHE A 52 2.16 7.48 -3.56
N VAL A 53 1.13 7.34 -4.40
CA VAL A 53 -0.26 7.13 -3.97
C VAL A 53 -0.38 5.86 -3.12
N ALA A 54 0.27 4.76 -3.52
CA ALA A 54 0.29 3.52 -2.75
C ALA A 54 0.90 3.70 -1.35
N ASN A 55 1.91 4.58 -1.19
CA ASN A 55 2.50 4.90 0.11
C ASN A 55 1.62 5.82 0.96
N VAL A 56 0.82 6.68 0.34
CA VAL A 56 -0.21 7.48 1.03
C VAL A 56 -1.28 6.53 1.58
N PHE A 57 -1.80 5.61 0.78
CA PHE A 57 -2.78 4.61 1.23
C PHE A 57 -2.24 3.70 2.33
N TYR A 58 -0.98 3.27 2.23
CA TYR A 58 -0.32 2.54 3.31
C TYR A 58 -0.36 3.29 4.66
N SER A 59 -0.21 4.61 4.61
CA SER A 59 -0.18 5.45 5.82
C SER A 59 -1.56 5.54 6.52
N LEU A 60 -2.64 5.10 5.87
CA LEU A 60 -3.95 4.97 6.52
C LEU A 60 -3.94 3.95 7.67
N GLY A 61 -3.03 2.95 7.65
CA GLY A 61 -2.89 2.00 8.75
C GLY A 61 -2.53 2.69 10.08
N ILE A 62 -1.56 3.62 10.03
CA ILE A 62 -1.19 4.47 11.18
C ILE A 62 -2.38 5.32 11.60
N LEU A 63 -3.07 5.94 10.63
CA LEU A 63 -4.19 6.82 10.90
C LEU A 63 -5.33 6.10 11.62
N ILE A 64 -5.69 4.89 11.19
CA ILE A 64 -6.74 4.07 11.84
C ILE A 64 -6.37 3.79 13.30
N GLU A 65 -5.11 3.49 13.58
CA GLU A 65 -4.67 3.26 14.95
C GLU A 65 -4.73 4.52 15.82
N LEU A 66 -4.35 5.67 15.25
CA LEU A 66 -4.49 6.97 15.93
C LEU A 66 -5.96 7.32 16.19
N LEU A 67 -6.85 6.99 15.25
CA LEU A 67 -8.29 7.18 15.41
C LEU A 67 -8.87 6.28 16.51
N ASP A 68 -8.49 4.99 16.56
CA ASP A 68 -8.87 4.09 17.65
C ASP A 68 -8.43 4.63 19.01
N TYR A 69 -7.19 5.12 19.07
CA TYR A 69 -6.67 5.74 20.28
C TYR A 69 -7.47 6.99 20.69
N TYR A 70 -7.64 7.95 19.78
CA TYR A 70 -8.18 9.27 20.12
C TYR A 70 -9.70 9.27 20.28
N TYR A 71 -10.44 8.66 19.35
CA TYR A 71 -11.90 8.70 19.32
C TYR A 71 -12.53 7.52 20.06
N PHE A 72 -11.95 6.32 19.92
CA PHE A 72 -12.53 5.10 20.48
C PHE A 72 -11.89 4.68 21.82
N LYS A 73 -10.93 5.46 22.34
CA LYS A 73 -10.22 5.19 23.60
C LYS A 73 -9.65 3.77 23.64
N ASN A 74 -9.09 3.29 22.53
CA ASN A 74 -8.59 1.92 22.31
C ASN A 74 -9.65 0.81 22.40
N GLY A 75 -10.93 1.12 22.18
CA GLY A 75 -12.01 0.14 22.21
C GLY A 75 -11.89 -0.94 21.12
N LEU A 76 -11.35 -0.62 19.94
CA LEU A 76 -11.20 -1.57 18.83
C LEU A 76 -9.91 -2.41 18.94
N LYS A 77 -8.98 -1.97 19.80
CA LYS A 77 -7.67 -2.58 20.07
C LYS A 77 -6.87 -2.79 18.79
N ILE A 78 -6.79 -1.75 17.94
CA ILE A 78 -6.11 -1.80 16.64
C ILE A 78 -4.63 -2.17 16.79
N TYR A 79 -3.98 -1.76 17.88
CA TYR A 79 -2.60 -2.11 18.20
C TYR A 79 -2.33 -3.63 18.18
N ASN A 80 -3.30 -4.47 18.57
CA ASN A 80 -3.20 -5.93 18.51
C ASN A 80 -3.43 -6.50 17.10
N LYS A 81 -4.10 -5.73 16.24
CA LYS A 81 -4.52 -6.15 14.89
C LYS A 81 -3.63 -5.59 13.79
N ARG A 82 -2.55 -4.88 14.14
CA ARG A 82 -1.59 -4.26 13.21
C ARG A 82 -1.13 -5.21 12.10
N TYR A 83 -0.76 -6.45 12.45
CA TYR A 83 -0.34 -7.45 11.45
C TYR A 83 -1.47 -7.83 10.49
N ILE A 84 -2.69 -8.00 10.98
CA ILE A 84 -3.84 -8.34 10.15
C ILE A 84 -4.13 -7.18 9.18
N LEU A 85 -4.14 -5.94 9.68
CA LEU A 85 -4.34 -4.75 8.84
C LEU A 85 -3.25 -4.62 7.78
N PHE A 86 -1.98 -4.86 8.15
CA PHE A 86 -0.87 -4.86 7.21
C PHE A 86 -1.03 -5.93 6.13
N ILE A 87 -1.35 -7.17 6.51
CA ILE A 87 -1.52 -8.28 5.55
C ILE A 87 -2.68 -7.99 4.60
N LEU A 88 -3.85 -7.60 5.13
CA LEU A 88 -5.03 -7.30 4.31
C LEU A 88 -4.78 -6.10 3.39
N GLY A 89 -4.18 -5.02 3.89
CA GLY A 89 -3.83 -3.85 3.08
C GLY A 89 -2.80 -4.16 2.00
N CYS A 90 -1.81 -5.00 2.31
CA CYS A 90 -0.80 -5.46 1.35
C CYS A 90 -1.43 -6.34 0.27
N LEU A 91 -2.22 -7.35 0.65
CA LEU A 91 -2.95 -8.21 -0.29
C LEU A 91 -3.88 -7.40 -1.20
N PHE A 92 -4.64 -6.48 -0.63
CA PHE A 92 -5.50 -5.58 -1.39
C PHE A 92 -4.69 -4.77 -2.40
N SER A 93 -3.57 -4.18 -1.97
CA SER A 93 -2.71 -3.38 -2.85
C SER A 93 -2.07 -4.21 -3.96
N CYS A 94 -1.68 -5.46 -3.68
CA CYS A 94 -1.21 -6.40 -4.71
C CYS A 94 -2.30 -6.71 -5.74
N ILE A 95 -3.53 -6.99 -5.29
CA ILE A 95 -4.66 -7.28 -6.19
C ILE A 95 -4.95 -6.07 -7.07
N ILE A 96 -5.05 -4.87 -6.48
CA ILE A 96 -5.29 -3.64 -7.24
C ILE A 96 -4.16 -3.38 -8.23
N THR A 97 -2.90 -3.53 -7.81
CA THR A 97 -1.73 -3.32 -8.70
C THR A 97 -1.78 -4.26 -9.89
N TRP A 98 -2.04 -5.54 -9.65
CA TRP A 98 -2.18 -6.53 -10.72
C TRP A 98 -3.37 -6.21 -11.63
N HIS A 99 -4.52 -5.89 -11.06
CA HIS A 99 -5.73 -5.62 -11.83
C HIS A 99 -5.58 -4.37 -12.70
N GLN A 100 -5.00 -3.30 -12.15
CA GLN A 100 -4.79 -2.03 -12.83
C GLN A 100 -3.87 -2.18 -14.05
N ILE A 101 -2.77 -2.93 -13.92
CA ILE A 101 -1.86 -3.22 -15.04
C ILE A 101 -2.61 -3.94 -16.16
N ASN A 102 -3.41 -4.96 -15.80
CA ASN A 102 -4.17 -5.70 -16.80
C ASN A 102 -5.26 -4.84 -17.44
N ILE A 103 -5.97 -3.98 -16.71
CA ILE A 103 -6.96 -3.08 -17.32
C ILE A 103 -6.28 -2.10 -18.27
N TYR A 104 -5.18 -1.48 -17.84
CA TYR A 104 -4.50 -0.44 -18.61
C TYR A 104 -3.90 -0.96 -19.92
N TYR A 105 -3.29 -2.15 -19.92
CA TYR A 105 -2.62 -2.71 -21.10
C TYR A 105 -3.45 -3.73 -21.89
N ASN A 106 -4.57 -4.22 -21.38
CA ASN A 106 -5.37 -5.20 -22.10
C ASN A 106 -6.29 -4.52 -23.13
N PRO A 107 -6.12 -4.81 -24.43
CA PRO A 107 -6.91 -4.18 -25.49
C PRO A 107 -8.40 -4.51 -25.45
N PHE A 108 -8.83 -5.56 -24.73
CA PHE A 108 -10.25 -5.89 -24.58
C PHE A 108 -11.06 -4.86 -23.79
N PHE A 109 -10.41 -3.98 -23.01
CA PHE A 109 -11.05 -2.88 -22.28
C PHE A 109 -10.96 -1.52 -23.00
N LEU A 110 -10.37 -1.48 -24.20
CA LEU A 110 -10.24 -0.30 -25.06
C LEU A 110 -11.24 -0.30 -26.24
N ILE A 111 -12.20 -1.22 -26.25
CA ILE A 111 -13.36 -1.28 -27.16
C ILE A 111 -14.62 -0.97 -26.35
#